data_AF-A0AA39QTG7-F1
#
_entry.id   AF-A0AA39QTG7-F1
#
_cell.length_a   1.000
_cell.length_b   1.000
_cell.length_c   1.000
_cell.angle_alpha   90.00
_cell.angle_beta   90.00
_cell.angle_gamma   90.00
#
_symmetry.space_group_name_H-M   'P 1'
#
loop_
_entity.id
_entity.type
_entity.pdbx_description
1 polymer ?
#
loop_
_entity_poly.entity_id
_entity_poly.type
_entity_poly.pdbx_seq_one_letter_code
_entity_poly.pdbx_strand_id
1 'polypeptide(L)'
;MATDFHKDDLELIPESELDETSILSSLARLQLMHASLRQLRETVPKVMDSMFIDSRSPDQLHAHFSQTAIGAAKDIKSFAQLIEESKSKDALNRAKESRANDGEGITAWRVSEHADWLDVKKEDATEDSVMDTNNEELDTSAGDLTLADMQAIFEKFKASQMGVEADLDEDTRTVKIFLPSPTNTHFEVRPTAAPGGQNTYTVHSVEKTKLHGKIIEAIASHSTGMGLYSLLEMLVAYKDFKSRPCVKCSRLLDPNAQFPVVRSKRRLKQANGLYLNQWDAFHLSCI
;
A
#
# COMPACT_ATOMS: atom_id res chain seq x y z
N MET A 1 65.78 13.94 -26.89
CA MET A 1 65.52 13.39 -25.55
C MET A 1 64.28 14.09 -25.04
N ALA A 2 63.21 13.31 -24.86
CA ALA A 2 61.86 13.78 -24.67
C ALA A 2 61.71 14.52 -23.33
N THR A 3 61.01 15.64 -23.39
CA THR A 3 60.57 16.47 -22.26
C THR A 3 59.41 15.81 -21.54
N ASP A 4 59.58 15.64 -20.23
CA ASP A 4 58.53 15.29 -19.27
C ASP A 4 57.34 16.24 -19.41
N PHE A 5 56.15 15.67 -19.66
CA PHE A 5 54.89 16.38 -19.64
C PHE A 5 54.13 16.09 -18.35
N HIS A 6 53.47 17.15 -17.89
CA HIS A 6 52.86 17.39 -16.60
C HIS A 6 51.96 16.27 -16.07
N LYS A 7 52.12 16.03 -14.77
CA LYS A 7 51.19 15.33 -13.89
C LYS A 7 50.64 16.38 -12.93
N ASP A 8 49.78 17.25 -13.42
CA ASP A 8 48.92 18.17 -12.64
C ASP A 8 48.14 18.97 -13.66
N ASP A 9 47.05 18.39 -14.15
CA ASP A 9 45.94 19.06 -14.85
C ASP A 9 44.84 18.00 -15.01
N LEU A 10 44.22 17.63 -13.87
CA LEU A 10 42.85 17.11 -13.89
C LEU A 10 41.97 18.32 -14.20
N GLU A 11 41.99 18.72 -15.46
CA GLU A 11 41.12 19.74 -16.03
C GLU A 11 39.69 19.36 -15.67
N LEU A 12 39.03 20.24 -14.91
CA LEU A 12 37.59 20.35 -14.90
C LEU A 12 37.15 20.39 -16.36
N ILE A 13 36.59 19.29 -16.85
CA ILE A 13 35.92 19.30 -18.14
C ILE A 13 34.78 20.31 -17.99
N PRO A 14 34.81 21.44 -18.72
CA PRO A 14 33.74 22.42 -18.65
C PRO A 14 32.44 21.74 -19.08
N GLU A 15 31.34 22.03 -18.38
CA GLU A 15 30.00 21.47 -18.67
C GLU A 15 29.56 21.62 -20.15
N SER A 16 30.25 22.47 -20.92
CA SER A 16 30.01 22.74 -22.33
C SER A 16 30.47 21.65 -23.32
N GLU A 17 31.19 20.60 -22.91
CA GLU A 17 31.66 19.53 -23.81
C GLU A 17 31.08 18.13 -23.52
N LEU A 18 30.17 18.00 -22.55
CA LEU A 18 29.43 16.75 -22.40
C LEU A 18 28.29 16.73 -23.43
N ASP A 19 28.47 15.87 -24.44
CA ASP A 19 27.40 15.56 -25.38
C ASP A 19 26.13 15.18 -24.58
N GLU A 20 25.02 15.86 -24.85
CA GLU A 20 23.73 15.67 -24.18
C GLU A 20 23.34 14.18 -24.17
N THR A 21 23.72 13.44 -25.21
CA THR A 21 23.53 12.00 -25.32
C THR A 21 24.26 11.20 -24.22
N SER A 22 25.45 11.64 -23.81
CA SER A 22 26.25 11.03 -22.75
C SER A 22 25.59 11.22 -21.38
N ILE A 23 25.03 12.40 -21.13
CA ILE A 23 24.29 12.71 -19.90
C ILE A 23 23.01 11.87 -19.81
N LEU A 24 22.22 11.84 -20.90
CA LEU A 24 21.00 11.03 -20.97
C LEU A 24 21.29 9.54 -20.78
N SER A 25 22.36 9.03 -21.39
CA SER A 25 22.76 7.63 -21.21
C SER A 25 23.21 7.33 -19.78
N SER A 26 23.88 8.28 -19.11
CA SER A 26 24.29 8.17 -17.70
C SER A 26 23.06 8.17 -16.79
N LEU A 27 22.08 9.04 -17.05
CA LEU A 27 20.82 9.12 -16.31
C LEU A 27 19.98 7.85 -16.46
N ALA A 28 19.79 7.35 -17.69
CA ALA A 28 19.06 6.11 -17.93
C ALA A 28 19.69 4.92 -17.17
N ARG A 29 21.01 4.93 -17.03
CA ARG A 29 21.75 3.89 -16.33
C ARG A 29 21.63 4.00 -14.81
N LEU A 30 21.62 5.22 -14.25
CA LEU A 30 21.31 5.46 -12.85
C LEU A 30 19.86 5.05 -12.52
N GLN A 31 18.91 5.32 -13.43
CA GLN A 31 17.52 4.86 -13.29
C GLN A 31 17.43 3.33 -13.28
N LEU A 32 18.15 2.65 -14.17
CA LEU A 32 18.23 1.19 -14.18
C LEU A 32 18.78 0.64 -12.86
N MET A 33 19.89 1.22 -12.36
CA MET A 33 20.46 0.84 -11.05
C MET A 33 19.46 1.04 -9.91
N HIS A 34 18.73 2.17 -9.91
CA HIS A 34 17.69 2.44 -8.92
C HIS A 34 16.57 1.40 -8.99
N ALA A 35 16.07 1.06 -10.19
CA ALA A 35 15.06 0.02 -10.37
C ALA A 35 15.56 -1.36 -9.88
N SER A 36 16.79 -1.75 -10.21
CA SER A 36 17.38 -3.01 -9.74
C SER A 36 17.56 -3.05 -8.22
N LEU A 37 17.98 -1.94 -7.59
CA LEU A 37 18.05 -1.84 -6.12
C LEU A 37 16.69 -2.05 -5.47
N ARG A 38 15.62 -1.49 -6.06
CA ARG A 38 14.26 -1.69 -5.55
C ARG A 38 13.86 -3.17 -5.62
N GLN A 39 14.11 -3.82 -6.76
CA GLN A 39 13.82 -5.24 -6.93
C GLN A 39 14.59 -6.12 -5.93
N LEU A 40 15.82 -5.75 -5.57
CA LEU A 40 16.61 -6.47 -4.56
C LEU A 40 15.98 -6.42 -3.16
N ARG A 41 15.23 -5.37 -2.81
CA ARG A 41 14.52 -5.30 -1.51
C ARG A 41 13.46 -6.39 -1.37
N GLU A 42 12.89 -6.84 -2.49
CA GLU A 42 11.89 -7.91 -2.50
C GLU A 42 12.49 -9.31 -2.41
N THR A 43 13.82 -9.47 -2.48
CA THR A 43 14.46 -10.80 -2.49
C THR A 43 14.19 -11.58 -1.21
N VAL A 44 14.33 -10.95 -0.04
CA VAL A 44 14.07 -11.60 1.25
C VAL A 44 12.59 -11.95 1.42
N PRO A 45 11.64 -11.01 1.21
CA PRO A 45 10.21 -11.34 1.19
C PRO A 45 9.88 -12.50 0.25
N LYS A 46 10.34 -12.49 -1.00
CA LYS A 46 10.06 -13.55 -1.99
C LYS A 46 10.57 -14.93 -1.54
N VAL A 47 11.78 -14.99 -0.99
CA VAL A 47 12.35 -16.24 -0.46
C VAL A 47 11.57 -16.72 0.77
N MET A 48 11.16 -15.81 1.65
CA MET A 48 10.34 -16.15 2.82
C MET A 48 8.93 -16.63 2.42
N ASP A 49 8.28 -15.93 1.49
CA ASP A 49 6.96 -16.27 0.97
C ASP A 49 6.94 -17.69 0.37
N SER A 50 8.04 -18.12 -0.24
CA SER A 50 8.17 -19.49 -0.76
C SER A 50 8.06 -20.57 0.32
N MET A 51 8.31 -20.25 1.59
CA MET A 51 8.14 -21.17 2.72
C MET A 51 6.69 -21.27 3.22
N PHE A 52 5.86 -20.28 2.91
CA PHE A 52 4.46 -20.20 3.35
C PHE A 52 3.47 -20.64 2.27
N ILE A 53 3.97 -21.21 1.16
CA ILE A 53 3.11 -21.79 0.13
C ILE A 53 2.51 -23.09 0.66
N ASP A 54 1.17 -23.19 0.62
CA ASP A 54 0.43 -24.43 0.87
C ASP A 54 0.81 -25.50 -0.17
N SER A 55 1.90 -26.22 0.06
CA SER A 55 2.36 -27.28 -0.82
C SER A 55 1.68 -28.61 -0.47
N ARG A 56 1.39 -29.42 -1.49
CA ARG A 56 0.83 -30.76 -1.30
C ARG A 56 1.90 -31.79 -0.91
N SER A 57 3.18 -31.46 -1.09
CA SER A 57 4.31 -32.32 -0.72
C SER A 57 5.59 -31.53 -0.38
N PRO A 58 6.48 -32.09 0.47
CA PRO A 58 7.78 -31.49 0.80
C PRO A 58 8.69 -31.25 -0.42
N ASP A 59 8.65 -32.14 -1.41
CA ASP A 59 9.47 -32.02 -2.62
C ASP A 59 9.10 -30.78 -3.46
N GLN A 60 7.81 -30.46 -3.52
CA GLN A 60 7.32 -29.26 -4.22
C GLN A 60 7.75 -27.98 -3.50
N LEU A 61 7.74 -27.98 -2.17
CA LEU A 61 8.20 -26.85 -1.37
C LEU A 61 9.70 -26.60 -1.58
N HIS A 62 10.51 -27.66 -1.51
CA HIS A 62 11.95 -27.57 -1.75
C HIS A 62 12.26 -27.07 -3.17
N ALA A 63 11.57 -27.58 -4.19
CA ALA A 63 11.76 -27.15 -5.57
C ALA A 63 11.45 -25.65 -5.74
N HIS A 64 10.33 -25.18 -5.17
CA HIS A 64 9.95 -23.77 -5.25
C HIS A 64 10.94 -22.87 -4.49
N PHE A 65 11.27 -23.21 -3.25
CA PHE A 65 12.26 -22.48 -2.45
C PHE A 65 13.62 -22.39 -3.17
N SER A 66 14.12 -23.52 -3.67
CA SER A 66 15.41 -23.58 -4.38
C SER A 66 15.40 -22.70 -5.63
N GLN A 67 14.32 -22.74 -6.41
CA GLN A 67 14.17 -21.90 -7.60
C GLN A 67 14.16 -20.40 -7.24
N THR A 68 13.41 -20.01 -6.21
CA THR A 68 13.36 -18.62 -5.75
C THR A 68 14.72 -18.15 -5.21
N ALA A 69 15.42 -19.00 -4.44
CA ALA A 69 16.74 -18.69 -3.90
C ALA A 69 17.81 -18.54 -5.00
N ILE A 70 17.79 -19.42 -6.01
CA ILE A 70 18.69 -19.31 -7.18
C ILE A 70 18.40 -18.03 -7.96
N GLY A 71 17.13 -17.69 -8.15
CA GLY A 71 16.71 -16.42 -8.78
C GLY A 71 17.24 -15.20 -8.02
N ALA A 72 17.03 -15.15 -6.71
CA ALA A 72 17.53 -14.07 -5.86
C ALA A 72 19.07 -13.94 -5.92
N ALA A 73 19.80 -15.06 -5.89
CA ALA A 73 21.26 -15.05 -6.02
C ALA A 73 21.72 -14.50 -7.39
N LYS A 74 20.98 -14.83 -8.46
CA LYS A 74 21.24 -14.28 -9.80
C LYS A 74 21.00 -12.78 -9.84
N ASP A 75 19.88 -12.30 -9.29
CA ASP A 75 19.54 -10.87 -9.29
C ASP A 75 20.60 -10.05 -8.53
N ILE A 76 21.06 -10.54 -7.37
CA ILE A 76 22.15 -9.92 -6.59
C ILE A 76 23.43 -9.85 -7.43
N LYS A 77 23.79 -10.95 -8.11
CA LYS A 77 25.00 -11.00 -8.95
C LYS A 77 24.90 -10.04 -10.14
N SER A 78 23.76 -10.00 -10.81
CA SER A 78 23.52 -9.10 -11.94
C SER A 78 23.59 -7.63 -11.52
N PHE A 79 23.04 -7.29 -10.36
CA PHE A 79 23.15 -5.95 -9.82
C PHE A 79 24.60 -5.58 -9.44
N ALA A 80 25.33 -6.49 -8.80
CA ALA A 80 26.74 -6.28 -8.48
C ALA A 80 27.58 -6.01 -9.75
N GLN A 81 27.31 -6.74 -10.84
CA GLN A 81 27.94 -6.49 -12.14
C GLN A 81 27.57 -5.11 -12.69
N LEU A 82 26.28 -4.73 -12.63
CA LEU A 82 25.81 -3.44 -13.12
C LEU A 82 26.47 -2.27 -12.40
N ILE A 83 26.68 -2.35 -11.08
CA ILE A 83 27.43 -1.34 -10.31
C ILE A 83 28.91 -1.33 -10.72
N GLU A 84 29.50 -2.51 -10.92
CA GLU A 84 30.95 -2.64 -11.14
C GLU A 84 31.40 -2.22 -12.54
N GLU A 85 30.49 -2.22 -13.52
CA GLU A 85 30.76 -1.72 -14.87
C GLU A 85 31.26 -0.25 -14.87
N SER A 86 32.34 0.01 -15.62
CA SER A 86 33.01 1.33 -15.67
C SER A 86 32.04 2.49 -15.85
N LYS A 87 31.14 2.41 -16.83
CA LYS A 87 30.17 3.48 -17.14
C LYS A 87 29.25 3.81 -15.96
N SER A 88 28.92 2.83 -15.12
CA SER A 88 28.12 3.07 -13.91
C SER A 88 28.93 3.79 -12.84
N LYS A 89 30.19 3.40 -12.65
CA LYS A 89 31.10 4.09 -11.72
C LYS A 89 31.38 5.51 -12.16
N ASP A 90 31.59 5.73 -13.45
CA ASP A 90 31.83 7.05 -14.03
C ASP A 90 30.63 7.97 -13.80
N ALA A 91 29.40 7.48 -14.04
CA ALA A 91 28.18 8.22 -13.76
C ALA A 91 27.99 8.54 -12.26
N LEU A 92 28.26 7.58 -11.37
CA LEU A 92 28.17 7.77 -9.92
C LEU A 92 29.24 8.73 -9.38
N ASN A 93 30.47 8.65 -9.89
CA ASN A 93 31.55 9.55 -9.50
C ASN A 93 31.27 10.97 -9.97
N ARG A 94 30.80 11.14 -11.22
CA ARG A 94 30.37 12.45 -11.72
C ARG A 94 29.26 13.06 -10.86
N ALA A 95 28.25 12.27 -10.48
CA ALA A 95 27.18 12.75 -9.60
C ALA A 95 27.71 13.14 -8.20
N LYS A 96 28.72 12.43 -7.67
CA LYS A 96 29.38 12.78 -6.41
C LYS A 96 30.20 14.07 -6.50
N GLU A 97 30.96 14.24 -7.58
CA GLU A 97 31.79 15.41 -7.84
C GLU A 97 30.93 16.66 -8.06
N SER A 98 29.88 16.55 -8.86
CA SER A 98 28.88 17.62 -9.05
C SER A 98 28.28 18.07 -7.71
N ARG A 99 27.85 17.11 -6.87
CA ARG A 99 27.31 17.44 -5.53
C ARG A 99 28.34 18.07 -4.59
N ALA A 100 29.63 17.73 -4.73
CA ALA A 100 30.69 18.31 -3.92
C ALA A 100 31.03 19.74 -4.33
N ASN A 101 30.95 20.03 -5.65
CA ASN A 101 31.32 21.32 -6.22
C ASN A 101 30.15 22.32 -6.24
N ASP A 102 28.91 21.86 -6.43
CA ASP A 102 27.70 22.69 -6.49
C ASP A 102 26.52 22.01 -5.78
N GLY A 103 26.60 21.97 -4.45
CA GLY A 103 25.62 21.32 -3.59
C GLY A 103 24.41 22.19 -3.23
N GLU A 104 24.40 23.48 -3.62
CA GLU A 104 23.31 24.39 -3.28
C GLU A 104 22.08 24.10 -4.16
N GLY A 105 20.98 23.68 -3.52
CA GLY A 105 19.70 23.39 -4.20
C GLY A 105 19.47 21.92 -4.55
N ILE A 106 20.48 21.03 -4.48
CA ILE A 106 20.28 19.59 -4.64
C ILE A 106 19.91 18.97 -3.29
N THR A 107 18.62 19.00 -2.95
CA THR A 107 18.11 18.31 -1.76
C THR A 107 18.21 16.80 -1.94
N ALA A 108 18.89 16.12 -1.02
CA ALA A 108 18.86 14.66 -0.98
C ALA A 108 17.41 14.20 -0.80
N TRP A 109 16.97 13.29 -1.67
CA TRP A 109 15.63 12.74 -1.59
C TRP A 109 15.37 12.17 -0.21
N ARG A 110 14.34 12.71 0.46
CA ARG A 110 13.84 12.10 1.68
C ARG A 110 13.13 10.81 1.32
N VAL A 111 13.18 9.89 2.26
CA VAL A 111 12.42 8.63 2.26
C VAL A 111 10.92 8.85 2.02
N SER A 112 10.37 10.03 2.33
CA SER A 112 8.97 10.42 2.10
C SER A 112 8.69 11.08 0.76
N GLU A 113 9.73 11.47 0.00
CA GLU A 113 9.60 12.28 -1.21
C GLU A 113 9.45 11.45 -2.49
N HIS A 114 9.64 10.13 -2.41
CA HIS A 114 9.31 9.21 -3.50
C HIS A 114 8.17 8.31 -3.05
N ALA A 115 7.10 8.26 -3.85
CA ALA A 115 5.87 7.53 -3.57
C ALA A 115 6.04 6.01 -3.37
N ASP A 116 7.25 5.48 -3.56
CA ASP A 116 7.55 4.03 -3.59
C ASP A 116 8.70 3.65 -2.63
N TRP A 117 9.22 4.59 -1.83
CA TRP A 117 10.42 4.30 -1.02
C TRP A 117 10.10 3.48 0.23
N LEU A 118 8.94 3.72 0.85
CA LEU A 118 8.39 2.94 1.97
C LEU A 118 7.04 2.30 1.66
N ASP A 119 6.46 2.65 0.51
CA ASP A 119 5.10 2.24 0.19
C ASP A 119 5.11 0.86 -0.46
N VAL A 120 4.81 -0.14 0.38
CA VAL A 120 3.91 -1.22 0.00
C VAL A 120 2.55 -0.57 -0.31
N LYS A 121 2.43 0.12 -1.45
CA LYS A 121 1.14 0.56 -1.99
C LYS A 121 0.89 -0.20 -3.28
N LYS A 122 -0.29 -0.81 -3.29
CA LYS A 122 -0.94 -1.48 -4.41
C LYS A 122 -0.92 -0.53 -5.61
N GLU A 123 -0.14 -0.86 -6.63
CA GLU A 123 -0.31 -0.29 -7.96
C GLU A 123 -1.66 -0.79 -8.50
N ASP A 124 -2.61 0.13 -8.55
CA ASP A 124 -3.68 0.22 -9.56
C ASP A 124 -4.28 1.63 -9.44
N ALA A 125 -3.50 2.68 -9.76
CA ALA A 125 -4.02 4.03 -10.00
C ALA A 125 -2.98 4.99 -10.60
N THR A 126 -2.77 4.89 -11.91
CA THR A 126 -2.60 6.06 -12.79
C THR A 126 -3.32 5.67 -14.08
N GLU A 127 -4.35 6.37 -14.58
CA GLU A 127 -4.34 7.75 -15.05
C GLU A 127 -5.77 8.33 -15.03
N ASP A 128 -5.95 9.50 -14.42
CA ASP A 128 -6.89 10.58 -14.80
C ASP A 128 -6.94 11.60 -13.65
N SER A 129 -5.89 12.42 -13.53
CA SER A 129 -5.94 13.63 -12.71
C SER A 129 -6.48 14.78 -13.55
N VAL A 130 -7.81 14.88 -13.64
CA VAL A 130 -8.49 16.14 -13.89
C VAL A 130 -9.39 16.43 -12.70
N MET A 131 -8.94 17.41 -11.92
CA MET A 131 -9.67 18.31 -11.04
C MET A 131 -11.12 17.93 -10.69
N ASP A 132 -11.37 17.55 -9.44
CA ASP A 132 -12.68 17.82 -8.81
C ASP A 132 -12.49 18.13 -7.32
N THR A 133 -12.55 19.43 -7.01
CA THR A 133 -12.34 20.09 -5.72
C THR A 133 -13.55 20.01 -4.79
N ASN A 134 -14.28 18.89 -4.76
CA ASN A 134 -15.57 18.84 -4.03
C ASN A 134 -15.75 17.68 -3.05
N ASN A 135 -14.66 17.04 -2.59
CA ASN A 135 -14.79 16.04 -1.51
C ASN A 135 -13.60 16.01 -0.54
N GLU A 136 -12.79 17.07 -0.51
CA GLU A 136 -11.91 17.32 0.62
C GLU A 136 -12.73 17.97 1.72
N GLU A 137 -13.15 17.16 2.69
CA GLU A 137 -13.11 17.49 4.12
C GLU A 137 -13.72 16.30 4.92
N LEU A 138 -12.94 15.82 5.90
CA LEU A 138 -13.25 14.78 6.89
C LEU A 138 -12.83 13.33 6.61
N ASP A 139 -11.83 13.08 5.74
CA ASP A 139 -10.89 11.98 6.02
C ASP A 139 -9.75 12.57 6.86
N THR A 140 -10.08 13.01 8.08
CA THR A 140 -9.08 13.37 9.07
C THR A 140 -8.25 12.12 9.31
N SER A 141 -6.98 12.17 8.86
CA SER A 141 -5.94 11.24 9.28
C SER A 141 -6.09 10.97 10.77
N ALA A 142 -5.89 9.72 11.20
CA ALA A 142 -6.09 9.16 12.55
C ALA A 142 -5.43 9.95 13.71
N GLY A 143 -5.76 11.22 13.85
CA GLY A 143 -5.49 12.09 14.98
C GLY A 143 -6.68 12.04 15.93
N ASP A 144 -6.49 12.64 17.10
CA ASP A 144 -7.44 12.66 18.21
C ASP A 144 -8.74 13.37 17.80
N LEU A 145 -9.69 12.63 17.20
CA LEU A 145 -11.00 13.18 16.83
C LEU A 145 -11.71 13.66 18.08
N THR A 146 -12.16 14.92 18.06
CA THR A 146 -12.99 15.44 19.14
C THR A 146 -14.36 14.77 19.11
N LEU A 147 -15.12 14.87 20.21
CA LEU A 147 -16.50 14.39 20.26
C LEU A 147 -17.36 15.01 19.15
N ALA A 148 -17.16 16.30 18.88
CA ALA A 148 -17.86 17.04 17.84
C ALA A 148 -17.54 16.52 16.44
N ASP A 149 -16.28 16.16 16.18
CA ASP A 149 -15.86 15.56 14.90
C ASP A 149 -16.51 14.18 14.69
N MET A 150 -16.54 13.36 15.74
CA MET A 150 -17.21 12.05 15.69
C MET A 150 -18.72 12.18 15.44
N GLN A 151 -19.40 13.14 16.09
CA GLN A 151 -20.82 13.42 15.84
C GLN A 151 -21.05 13.87 14.39
N ALA A 152 -20.24 14.79 13.87
CA ALA A 152 -20.36 15.25 12.48
C ALA A 152 -20.19 14.12 11.46
N ILE A 153 -19.19 13.25 11.69
CA ILE A 153 -18.95 12.04 10.87
C ILE A 153 -20.15 11.08 10.94
N PHE A 154 -20.72 10.90 12.13
CA PHE A 154 -21.83 9.99 12.35
C PHE A 154 -23.13 10.46 11.71
N GLU A 155 -23.45 11.75 11.79
CA GLU A 155 -24.62 12.32 11.11
C GLU A 155 -24.48 12.25 9.58
N LYS A 156 -23.29 12.51 9.04
CA LYS A 156 -22.99 12.30 7.61
C LYS A 156 -23.20 10.84 7.20
N PHE A 157 -22.74 9.91 8.03
CA PHE A 157 -22.93 8.48 7.79
C PHE A 157 -24.41 8.09 7.79
N LYS A 158 -25.20 8.56 8.76
CA LYS A 158 -26.66 8.33 8.80
C LYS A 158 -27.38 8.90 7.58
N ALA A 159 -26.99 10.09 7.13
CA ALA A 159 -27.56 10.71 5.94
C ALA A 159 -27.24 9.92 4.65
N SER A 160 -26.06 9.29 4.58
CA SER A 160 -25.63 8.51 3.41
C SER A 160 -26.19 7.08 3.38
N GLN A 161 -26.41 6.45 4.53
CA GLN A 161 -26.77 5.04 4.65
C GLN A 161 -28.25 4.86 5.04
N MET A 162 -29.13 4.93 4.04
CA MET A 162 -30.55 4.62 4.24
C MET A 162 -30.75 3.14 4.62
N GLY A 163 -31.37 2.88 5.78
CA GLY A 163 -31.78 1.53 6.20
C GLY A 163 -30.80 0.79 7.12
N VAL A 164 -29.77 1.45 7.65
CA VAL A 164 -28.90 0.93 8.71
C VAL A 164 -29.25 1.63 10.01
N GLU A 165 -29.51 0.88 11.07
CA GLU A 165 -29.73 1.45 12.39
C GLU A 165 -28.37 1.62 13.09
N ALA A 166 -28.06 2.84 13.51
CA ALA A 166 -26.80 3.15 14.16
C ALA A 166 -27.03 4.10 15.33
N ASP A 167 -26.30 3.85 16.43
CA ASP A 167 -26.34 4.62 17.66
C ASP A 167 -24.92 5.04 18.07
N LEU A 168 -24.79 6.23 18.65
CA LEU A 168 -23.53 6.76 19.17
C LEU A 168 -23.67 6.98 20.67
N ASP A 169 -22.90 6.23 21.43
CA ASP A 169 -22.79 6.38 22.87
C ASP A 169 -21.75 7.47 23.17
N GLU A 170 -22.23 8.68 23.51
CA GLU A 170 -21.39 9.87 23.70
C GLU A 170 -20.43 9.74 24.89
N ASP A 171 -20.86 9.03 25.95
CA ASP A 171 -20.09 8.83 27.18
C ASP A 171 -18.87 7.93 26.93
N THR A 172 -19.09 6.83 26.21
CA THR A 172 -18.04 5.84 25.92
C THR A 172 -17.37 6.03 24.57
N ARG A 173 -17.85 7.00 23.77
CA ARG A 173 -17.46 7.23 22.37
C ARG A 173 -17.56 5.96 21.52
N THR A 174 -18.54 5.10 21.84
CA THR A 174 -18.75 3.82 21.14
C THR A 174 -19.81 3.99 20.07
N VAL A 175 -19.50 3.62 18.82
CA VAL A 175 -20.50 3.57 17.75
C VAL A 175 -21.06 2.15 17.65
N LYS A 176 -22.37 2.00 17.77
CA LYS A 176 -23.10 0.75 17.59
C LYS A 176 -23.77 0.75 16.22
N ILE A 177 -23.56 -0.29 15.43
CA ILE A 177 -24.16 -0.45 14.11
C ILE A 177 -24.93 -1.76 14.08
N PHE A 178 -26.20 -1.69 13.68
CA PHE A 178 -27.05 -2.83 13.45
C PHE A 178 -27.32 -3.01 11.96
N LEU A 179 -26.93 -4.18 11.45
CA LEU A 179 -27.22 -4.61 10.10
C LEU A 179 -28.50 -5.45 10.10
N PRO A 180 -29.55 -5.01 9.36
CA PRO A 180 -30.85 -5.68 9.38
C PRO A 180 -30.81 -7.07 8.70
N SER A 181 -31.97 -7.73 8.70
CA SER A 181 -32.19 -9.01 8.02
C SER A 181 -31.67 -8.99 6.57
N PRO A 182 -31.02 -10.07 6.10
CA PRO A 182 -30.91 -11.41 6.68
C PRO A 182 -29.69 -11.64 7.58
N THR A 183 -28.87 -10.60 7.79
CA THR A 183 -27.62 -10.76 8.56
C THR A 183 -27.88 -10.70 10.05
N ASN A 184 -28.69 -9.74 10.51
CA ASN A 184 -28.98 -9.47 11.94
C ASN A 184 -27.67 -9.46 12.74
N THR A 185 -26.74 -8.60 12.33
CA THR A 185 -25.38 -8.53 12.88
C THR A 185 -25.18 -7.19 13.57
N HIS A 186 -24.58 -7.20 14.75
CA HIS A 186 -24.29 -6.00 15.53
C HIS A 186 -22.79 -5.81 15.69
N PHE A 187 -22.32 -4.61 15.35
CA PHE A 187 -20.95 -4.19 15.51
C PHE A 187 -20.85 -3.05 16.53
N GLU A 188 -19.82 -3.12 17.39
CA GLU A 188 -19.43 -2.05 18.30
C GLU A 188 -18.04 -1.56 17.91
N VAL A 189 -17.91 -0.29 17.58
CA VAL A 189 -16.63 0.37 17.27
C VAL A 189 -16.21 1.17 18.50
N ARG A 190 -15.07 0.83 19.08
CA ARG A 190 -14.49 1.50 20.23
C ARG A 190 -13.17 2.18 19.88
N PRO A 191 -12.92 3.41 20.33
CA PRO A 191 -11.61 4.02 20.23
C PRO A 191 -10.64 3.30 21.18
N THR A 192 -9.47 2.95 20.66
CA THR A 192 -8.35 2.39 21.41
C THR A 192 -7.17 3.36 21.30
N ALA A 193 -6.64 3.76 22.45
CA ALA A 193 -5.45 4.59 22.49
C ALA A 193 -4.22 3.77 22.04
N ALA A 194 -3.64 4.09 20.89
CA ALA A 194 -2.39 3.48 20.48
C ALA A 194 -1.20 4.13 21.23
N PRO A 195 -0.14 3.36 21.56
CA PRO A 195 1.11 3.90 22.10
C PRO A 195 1.82 4.71 21.00
N GLY A 196 1.45 5.99 20.89
CA GLY A 196 1.85 6.89 19.80
C GLY A 196 0.92 8.10 19.60
N GLY A 197 -0.22 8.17 20.32
CA GLY A 197 -1.12 9.32 20.30
C GLY A 197 -2.13 9.34 19.16
N GLN A 198 -2.16 8.29 18.32
CA GLN A 198 -3.20 8.10 17.32
C GLN A 198 -4.30 7.17 17.87
N ASN A 199 -5.55 7.62 17.84
CA ASN A 199 -6.68 6.77 18.20
C ASN A 199 -6.90 5.77 17.05
N THR A 200 -6.68 4.48 17.34
CA THR A 200 -7.07 3.40 16.44
C THR A 200 -8.46 2.91 16.85
N TYR A 201 -9.25 2.44 15.90
CA TYR A 201 -10.59 1.92 16.20
C TYR A 201 -10.55 0.41 16.25
N THR A 202 -11.06 -0.16 17.33
CA THR A 202 -11.25 -1.61 17.47
C THR A 202 -12.71 -1.94 17.27
N VAL A 203 -12.98 -2.90 16.40
CA VAL A 203 -14.33 -3.40 16.12
C VAL A 203 -14.57 -4.69 16.89
N HIS A 204 -15.69 -4.75 17.58
CA HIS A 204 -16.22 -5.94 18.22
C HIS A 204 -17.54 -6.34 17.57
N SER A 205 -17.84 -7.63 17.55
CA SER A 205 -19.17 -8.14 17.20
C SER A 205 -19.85 -8.62 18.48
N VAL A 206 -21.13 -8.32 18.63
CA VAL A 206 -21.95 -8.83 19.74
C VAL A 206 -22.17 -10.33 19.57
N GLU A 207 -22.27 -10.80 18.33
CA GLU A 207 -22.41 -12.20 17.98
C GLU A 207 -21.07 -12.95 18.11
N LYS A 208 -21.09 -14.07 18.82
CA LYS A 208 -19.89 -14.88 19.10
C LYS A 208 -19.75 -16.09 18.17
N THR A 209 -20.28 -16.03 16.95
CA THR A 209 -20.17 -17.18 16.03
C THR A 209 -18.80 -17.23 15.37
N LYS A 210 -18.38 -18.43 14.91
CA LYS A 210 -17.10 -18.62 14.18
C LYS A 210 -16.99 -17.69 12.97
N LEU A 211 -18.11 -17.43 12.29
CA LEU A 211 -18.16 -16.55 11.13
C LEU A 211 -17.92 -15.08 11.51
N HIS A 212 -18.56 -14.59 12.57
CA HIS A 212 -18.33 -13.24 13.06
C HIS A 212 -16.90 -13.05 13.55
N GLY A 213 -16.31 -14.08 14.20
CA GLY A 213 -14.89 -14.07 14.54
C GLY A 213 -13.98 -13.87 13.32
N LYS A 214 -14.28 -14.56 12.21
CA LYS A 214 -13.56 -14.40 10.93
C LYS A 214 -13.77 -13.03 10.29
N ILE A 215 -14.97 -12.46 10.42
CA ILE A 215 -15.27 -11.09 9.97
C ILE A 215 -14.45 -10.08 10.77
N ILE A 216 -14.41 -10.19 12.10
CA ILE A 216 -13.63 -9.28 12.95
C ILE A 216 -12.12 -9.41 12.67
N GLU A 217 -11.61 -10.64 12.48
CA GLU A 217 -10.21 -10.88 12.09
C GLU A 217 -9.88 -10.20 10.75
N ALA A 218 -10.75 -10.34 9.76
CA ALA A 218 -10.62 -9.67 8.46
C ALA A 218 -10.69 -8.14 8.57
N ILE A 219 -11.59 -7.60 9.40
CA ILE A 219 -11.66 -6.16 9.62
C ILE A 219 -10.37 -5.66 10.27
N ALA A 220 -9.87 -6.35 11.30
CA ALA A 220 -8.64 -5.95 11.99
C ALA A 220 -7.41 -5.96 11.06
N SER A 221 -7.30 -6.92 10.13
CA SER A 221 -6.18 -6.98 9.19
C SER A 221 -6.23 -5.92 8.08
N HIS A 222 -7.43 -5.42 7.75
CA HIS A 222 -7.64 -4.53 6.61
C HIS A 222 -8.07 -3.10 6.96
N SER A 223 -8.36 -2.81 8.24
CA SER A 223 -8.76 -1.48 8.72
C SER A 223 -7.62 -0.65 9.30
N THR A 224 -6.40 -1.20 9.41
CA THR A 224 -5.22 -0.50 9.93
C THR A 224 -4.95 0.76 9.12
N GLY A 225 -5.08 1.93 9.75
CA GLY A 225 -4.88 3.24 9.13
C GLY A 225 -6.12 3.87 8.49
N MET A 226 -7.29 3.22 8.57
CA MET A 226 -8.54 3.81 8.09
C MET A 226 -9.14 4.80 9.11
N GLY A 227 -9.68 5.91 8.60
CA GLY A 227 -10.50 6.83 9.39
C GLY A 227 -11.84 6.23 9.81
N LEU A 228 -12.47 6.82 10.83
CA LEU A 228 -13.73 6.34 11.40
C LEU A 228 -14.83 6.22 10.33
N TYR A 229 -15.02 7.24 9.49
CA TYR A 229 -16.05 7.23 8.45
C TYR A 229 -15.88 6.04 7.49
N SER A 230 -14.66 5.85 6.98
CA SER A 230 -14.34 4.75 6.06
C SER A 230 -14.51 3.37 6.72
N LEU A 231 -14.25 3.26 8.03
CA LEU A 231 -14.52 2.05 8.80
C LEU A 231 -16.03 1.77 8.91
N LEU A 232 -16.85 2.79 9.19
CA LEU A 232 -18.30 2.64 9.24
C LEU A 232 -18.87 2.21 7.88
N GLU A 233 -18.38 2.79 6.76
CA GLU A 233 -18.75 2.34 5.42
C GLU A 233 -18.39 0.86 5.16
N MET A 234 -17.21 0.42 5.62
CA MET A 234 -16.80 -0.98 5.51
C MET A 234 -17.74 -1.91 6.28
N LEU A 235 -18.16 -1.52 7.48
CA LEU A 235 -19.07 -2.33 8.31
C LEU A 235 -20.43 -2.52 7.63
N VAL A 236 -20.96 -1.48 6.99
CA VAL A 236 -22.21 -1.58 6.22
C VAL A 236 -22.09 -2.54 5.03
N ALA A 237 -20.89 -2.69 4.45
CA ALA A 237 -20.65 -3.62 3.35
C ALA A 237 -20.80 -5.10 3.76
N TYR A 238 -20.98 -5.41 5.04
CA TYR A 238 -21.31 -6.76 5.50
C TYR A 238 -22.81 -7.07 5.45
N LYS A 239 -23.70 -6.11 5.15
CA LYS A 239 -25.16 -6.36 5.13
C LYS A 239 -25.62 -7.52 4.24
N ASP A 240 -24.80 -7.89 3.25
CA ASP A 240 -25.06 -8.93 2.28
C ASP A 240 -24.04 -10.09 2.32
N PHE A 241 -23.27 -10.24 3.41
CA PHE A 241 -22.17 -11.23 3.45
C PHE A 241 -22.63 -12.68 3.24
N LYS A 242 -23.90 -13.01 3.56
CA LYS A 242 -24.49 -14.34 3.37
C LYS A 242 -24.94 -14.62 1.93
N SER A 243 -25.08 -13.59 1.10
CA SER A 243 -25.61 -13.68 -0.27
C SER A 243 -24.62 -13.20 -1.33
N ARG A 244 -23.60 -12.44 -0.94
CA ARG A 244 -22.66 -11.82 -1.87
C ARG A 244 -21.54 -12.79 -2.25
N PRO A 245 -21.36 -13.12 -3.54
CA PRO A 245 -20.26 -13.97 -3.99
C PRO A 245 -18.93 -13.22 -3.99
N CYS A 246 -17.84 -13.96 -3.95
CA CYS A 246 -16.49 -13.45 -4.12
C CYS A 246 -16.28 -12.90 -5.54
N VAL A 247 -15.65 -11.73 -5.68
CA VAL A 247 -15.41 -11.10 -6.99
C VAL A 247 -14.39 -11.88 -7.84
N LYS A 248 -13.39 -12.52 -7.22
CA LYS A 248 -12.32 -13.24 -7.93
C LYS A 248 -12.76 -14.61 -8.45
N CYS A 249 -13.47 -15.39 -7.63
CA CYS A 249 -13.85 -16.76 -7.96
C CYS A 249 -15.33 -16.94 -8.30
N SER A 250 -16.14 -15.89 -8.15
CA SER A 250 -17.59 -15.86 -8.39
C SER A 250 -18.40 -16.87 -7.57
N ARG A 251 -17.82 -17.41 -6.48
CA ARG A 251 -18.48 -18.37 -5.58
C ARG A 251 -18.86 -17.70 -4.27
N LEU A 252 -19.97 -18.14 -3.67
CA LEU A 252 -20.37 -17.74 -2.32
C LEU A 252 -19.52 -18.42 -1.25
N LEU A 253 -19.16 -19.68 -1.47
CA LEU A 253 -18.32 -20.45 -0.55
C LEU A 253 -17.04 -20.87 -1.28
N ASP A 254 -15.92 -20.77 -0.57
CA ASP A 254 -14.64 -21.31 -1.03
C ASP A 254 -14.62 -22.85 -0.84
N PRO A 255 -13.55 -23.55 -1.28
CA PRO A 255 -13.42 -25.01 -1.07
C PRO A 255 -13.49 -25.45 0.40
N ASN A 256 -13.22 -24.53 1.34
CA ASN A 256 -13.27 -24.76 2.78
C ASN A 256 -14.61 -24.34 3.42
N ALA A 257 -15.64 -24.10 2.60
CA ALA A 257 -16.96 -23.63 3.02
C ALA A 257 -16.95 -22.30 3.79
N GLN A 258 -16.02 -21.40 3.46
CA GLN A 258 -15.92 -20.06 4.03
C GLN A 258 -16.59 -19.02 3.14
N PHE A 259 -17.28 -18.06 3.76
CA PHE A 259 -17.87 -16.91 3.08
C PHE A 259 -16.78 -15.88 2.70
N PRO A 260 -17.02 -15.02 1.69
CA PRO A 260 -16.12 -13.93 1.36
C PRO A 260 -16.25 -12.86 2.44
N VAL A 261 -15.40 -12.95 3.46
CA VAL A 261 -15.41 -12.02 4.59
C VAL A 261 -14.55 -10.79 4.36
N VAL A 262 -13.62 -10.78 3.40
CA VAL A 262 -12.79 -9.59 3.17
C VAL A 262 -13.53 -8.57 2.32
N ARG A 263 -13.37 -7.29 2.69
CA ARG A 263 -13.96 -6.14 2.01
C ARG A 263 -12.86 -5.23 1.48
N SER A 264 -12.92 -4.90 0.19
CA SER A 264 -11.99 -3.98 -0.46
C SER A 264 -12.75 -2.85 -1.15
N LYS A 265 -12.31 -1.60 -0.97
CA LYS A 265 -12.94 -0.42 -1.58
C LYS A 265 -12.38 -0.22 -2.98
N ARG A 266 -13.25 -0.18 -4.00
CA ARG A 266 -12.93 0.15 -5.39
C ARG A 266 -13.67 1.42 -5.79
N ARG A 267 -13.03 2.30 -6.54
CA ARG A 267 -13.68 3.47 -7.16
C ARG A 267 -14.16 3.09 -8.56
N LEU A 268 -15.45 3.27 -8.81
CA LEU A 268 -16.06 3.08 -10.13
C LEU A 268 -16.39 4.42 -10.76
N LYS A 269 -15.90 4.66 -11.97
CA LYS A 269 -16.30 5.80 -12.80
C LYS A 269 -17.69 5.54 -13.36
N GLN A 270 -18.66 6.36 -13.00
CA GLN A 270 -20.01 6.31 -13.54
C GLN A 270 -20.09 7.03 -14.90
N ALA A 271 -21.13 6.73 -15.68
CA ALA A 271 -21.34 7.31 -17.01
C ALA A 271 -21.55 8.84 -17.00
N ASN A 272 -21.89 9.42 -15.85
CA ASN A 272 -22.00 10.86 -15.63
C ASN A 272 -20.67 11.53 -15.24
N GLY A 273 -19.56 10.77 -15.23
CA GLY A 273 -18.23 11.26 -14.83
C GLY A 273 -17.97 11.26 -13.33
N LEU A 274 -18.98 10.93 -12.49
CA LEU A 274 -18.82 10.86 -11.04
C LEU A 274 -18.19 9.52 -10.62
N TYR A 275 -17.45 9.54 -9.51
CA TYR A 275 -16.88 8.31 -8.93
C TYR A 275 -17.76 7.79 -7.80
N LEU A 276 -18.16 6.52 -7.88
CA LEU A 276 -18.84 5.81 -6.80
C LEU A 276 -17.87 4.87 -6.10
N ASN A 277 -17.83 4.93 -4.78
CA ASN A 277 -17.13 3.92 -3.98
C ASN A 277 -17.99 2.65 -3.90
N GLN A 278 -17.45 1.53 -4.37
CA GLN A 278 -18.03 0.20 -4.22
C GLN A 278 -17.14 -0.67 -3.33
N TRP A 279 -17.74 -1.34 -2.36
CA TRP A 279 -17.05 -2.32 -1.53
C TRP A 279 -17.21 -3.70 -2.13
N ASP A 280 -16.12 -4.33 -2.55
CA ASP A 280 -16.08 -5.68 -3.12
C ASP A 280 -15.79 -6.75 -2.07
N ALA A 281 -16.31 -7.95 -2.30
CA ALA A 281 -16.22 -9.09 -1.38
C ALA A 281 -15.21 -10.13 -1.88
N PHE A 282 -14.33 -10.60 -1.00
CA PHE A 282 -13.32 -11.63 -1.29
C PHE A 282 -13.23 -12.68 -0.19
N HIS A 283 -12.94 -13.93 -0.56
CA HIS A 283 -12.46 -14.94 0.40
C HIS A 283 -11.04 -14.60 0.86
N LEU A 284 -10.62 -15.05 2.05
CA LEU A 284 -9.23 -14.88 2.49
C LEU A 284 -8.23 -15.49 1.49
N SER A 285 -8.56 -16.65 0.92
CA SER A 285 -7.78 -17.33 -0.11
C SER A 285 -7.81 -16.67 -1.49
N CYS A 286 -8.68 -15.67 -1.69
CA CYS A 286 -8.87 -14.98 -2.95
C CYS A 286 -8.30 -13.56 -2.97
N ILE A 287 -7.71 -13.10 -1.87
CA ILE A 287 -6.99 -11.82 -1.86
C ILE A 287 -5.66 -11.98 -2.60
#